data_AF-A0AAJ6ACZ8-F1
#
_entry.id   AF-A0AAJ6ACZ8-F1
#
_cell.length_a   1.000
_cell.length_b   1.000
_cell.length_c   1.000
_cell.angle_alpha   90.00
_cell.angle_beta   90.00
_cell.angle_gamma   90.00
#
_symmetry.space_group_name_H-M   'P 1'
#
loop_
_entity.id
_entity.type
_entity.pdbx_description
1 polymer ?
#
loop_
_entity_poly.entity_id
_entity_poly.type
_entity_poly.pdbx_seq_one_letter_code
_entity_poly.pdbx_strand_id
1 'polypeptide(L)'
;MESQHVSNRDNFSTKVKNAVAARAGWHCSMAGCGKGTIGPSEEAPDAVANTGEAAHICAAAPGGRRYDASMTPEQRSDISNAIWLCADHARLIDRDEVTYTAPALRDMKREREKAAAIENLGRSGSTPVGGLLAIGPAVICTGHITMVSATSWTLELQHFLLGDQHDLIAFIDGFDCVSAQDRYILSNEFGDGRQLLQPPILTRHTGSLGLVCPIAAGAQRIDAQELGTLLAIHPDTNDIYVDAKGHLARVGGLEALPQILQSVLSMQRGENVFRPKSGMPFFEYFEEFSGSVWLPELMKIDVIRQASIPKVDKALKTEFTPLRCVARVRGLEVLAETPINHRLPVSLDLNIQGVGRWQTQLSVYMPTKEQMLERAKLAEEVQRNIATAEASGRVR
;
A
#
# COMPACT_ATOMS: atom_id res chain seq x y z
N MET A 1 -38.35 -48.10 12.09
CA MET A 1 -38.75 -47.49 10.80
C MET A 1 -38.51 -46.00 10.92
N GLU A 2 -37.29 -45.55 10.63
CA GLU A 2 -36.99 -44.10 10.56
C GLU A 2 -37.28 -43.63 9.14
N SER A 3 -38.27 -42.75 9.03
CA SER A 3 -38.66 -42.07 7.80
C SER A 3 -37.55 -41.11 7.37
N GLN A 4 -36.79 -41.47 6.33
CA GLN A 4 -35.87 -40.55 5.67
C GLN A 4 -36.67 -39.47 4.93
N HIS A 5 -36.77 -38.30 5.54
CA HIS A 5 -37.25 -37.09 4.89
C HIS A 5 -36.16 -36.61 3.93
N VAL A 6 -36.26 -36.96 2.63
CA VAL A 6 -35.33 -36.47 1.61
C VAL A 6 -35.61 -34.97 1.42
N SER A 7 -34.75 -34.11 1.97
CA SER A 7 -34.90 -32.66 1.78
C SER A 7 -34.54 -32.30 0.33
N ASN A 8 -35.45 -31.65 -0.39
CA ASN A 8 -35.28 -31.18 -1.78
C ASN A 8 -34.31 -29.96 -1.90
N ARG A 9 -33.29 -29.92 -1.04
CA ARG A 9 -32.33 -28.82 -0.90
C ARG A 9 -30.94 -29.36 -1.13
N ASP A 10 -30.23 -28.77 -2.09
CA ASP A 10 -28.86 -29.14 -2.45
C ASP A 10 -27.87 -28.66 -1.38
N ASN A 11 -27.85 -29.35 -0.25
CA ASN A 11 -27.04 -29.01 0.90
C ASN A 11 -25.57 -29.36 0.68
N PHE A 12 -24.67 -28.53 1.21
CA PHE A 12 -23.24 -28.82 1.23
C PHE A 12 -22.94 -30.07 2.05
N SER A 13 -22.10 -30.95 1.52
CA SER A 13 -21.54 -32.07 2.30
C SER A 13 -20.69 -31.56 3.46
N THR A 14 -20.52 -32.37 4.51
CA THR A 14 -19.64 -32.04 5.65
C THR A 14 -18.22 -31.70 5.19
N LYS A 15 -17.72 -32.39 4.16
CA LYS A 15 -16.41 -32.11 3.54
C LYS A 15 -16.34 -30.68 3.00
N VAL A 16 -17.36 -30.23 2.27
CA VAL A 16 -17.42 -28.87 1.71
C VAL A 16 -17.54 -27.82 2.82
N LYS A 17 -18.38 -28.07 3.84
CA LYS A 17 -18.53 -27.17 5.00
C LYS A 17 -17.21 -26.96 5.73
N ASN A 18 -16.49 -28.04 6.03
CA ASN A 18 -15.19 -27.96 6.70
C ASN A 18 -14.14 -27.29 5.81
N ALA A 19 -14.14 -27.58 4.50
CA ALA A 19 -13.20 -26.98 3.57
C ALA A 19 -13.41 -25.46 3.46
N VAL A 20 -14.65 -24.97 3.29
CA VAL A 20 -14.91 -23.53 3.20
C VAL A 20 -14.59 -22.82 4.52
N ALA A 21 -14.88 -23.45 5.66
CA ALA A 21 -14.54 -22.92 6.98
C ALA A 21 -13.01 -22.80 7.16
N ALA A 22 -12.27 -23.86 6.86
CA ALA A 22 -10.81 -23.87 6.95
C ALA A 22 -10.16 -22.86 6.01
N ARG A 23 -10.67 -22.73 4.77
CA ARG A 23 -10.19 -21.73 3.80
C ARG A 23 -10.44 -20.29 4.26
N ALA A 24 -11.52 -20.04 4.97
CA ALA A 24 -11.80 -18.75 5.59
C ALA A 24 -11.05 -18.54 6.92
N GLY A 25 -10.19 -19.48 7.33
CA GLY A 25 -9.49 -19.44 8.61
C GLY A 25 -10.43 -19.52 9.82
N TRP A 26 -11.62 -20.09 9.67
CA TRP A 26 -12.70 -20.09 10.67
C TRP A 26 -13.16 -18.69 11.10
N HIS A 27 -13.03 -17.69 10.22
CA HIS A 27 -13.53 -16.33 10.44
C HIS A 27 -14.65 -15.99 9.48
N CYS A 28 -15.60 -15.16 9.93
CA CYS A 28 -16.73 -14.72 9.11
C CYS A 28 -16.25 -13.93 7.88
N SER A 29 -16.70 -14.31 6.68
CA SER A 29 -16.36 -13.63 5.43
C SER A 29 -17.11 -12.31 5.20
N MET A 30 -18.09 -11.94 6.03
CA MET A 30 -18.79 -10.66 5.89
C MET A 30 -17.82 -9.49 6.00
N ALA A 31 -17.92 -8.53 5.07
CA ALA A 31 -17.13 -7.31 5.08
C ALA A 31 -17.28 -6.56 6.42
N GLY A 32 -16.17 -6.22 7.06
CA GLY A 32 -16.15 -5.52 8.36
C GLY A 32 -16.46 -6.37 9.59
N CYS A 33 -16.77 -7.67 9.45
CA CYS A 33 -17.01 -8.55 10.59
C CYS A 33 -15.74 -9.27 11.06
N GLY A 34 -15.22 -10.19 10.25
CA GLY A 34 -13.99 -10.94 10.55
C GLY A 34 -13.99 -11.68 11.89
N LYS A 35 -15.14 -11.96 12.53
CA LYS A 35 -15.16 -12.63 13.83
C LYS A 35 -14.82 -14.11 13.72
N GLY A 36 -14.05 -14.62 14.69
CA GLY A 36 -13.78 -16.04 14.84
C GLY A 36 -15.08 -16.80 15.12
N THR A 37 -15.28 -17.92 14.44
CA THR A 37 -16.50 -18.72 14.56
C THR A 37 -16.28 -20.05 15.25
N ILE A 38 -15.04 -20.39 15.61
CA ILE A 38 -14.70 -21.63 16.32
C ILE A 38 -13.88 -21.32 17.58
N GLY A 39 -14.09 -22.09 18.64
CA GLY A 39 -13.36 -21.98 19.90
C GLY A 39 -13.50 -23.24 20.75
N PRO A 40 -12.80 -23.29 21.90
CA PRO A 40 -12.92 -24.38 22.85
C PRO A 40 -14.33 -24.43 23.48
N SER A 41 -14.75 -25.62 23.93
CA SER A 41 -15.96 -25.83 24.72
C SER A 41 -15.61 -26.50 26.05
N GLU A 42 -16.22 -26.05 27.14
CA GLU A 42 -16.05 -26.64 28.47
C GLU A 42 -16.81 -27.97 28.66
N GLU A 43 -17.61 -28.39 27.67
CA GLU A 43 -18.38 -29.65 27.74
C GLU A 43 -17.50 -30.91 27.77
N ALA A 44 -16.34 -30.87 27.11
CA ALA A 44 -15.33 -31.93 27.14
C ALA A 44 -13.97 -31.42 26.60
N PRO A 45 -12.82 -32.04 26.96
CA PRO A 45 -11.49 -31.62 26.47
C PRO A 45 -11.32 -31.63 24.94
N ASP A 46 -12.09 -32.46 24.22
CA ASP A 46 -12.10 -32.58 22.77
C ASP A 46 -13.29 -31.86 22.11
N ALA A 47 -14.15 -31.21 22.89
CA ALA A 47 -15.30 -30.47 22.39
C ALA A 47 -14.92 -29.08 21.87
N VAL A 48 -15.56 -28.69 20.77
CA VAL A 48 -15.39 -27.37 20.14
C VAL A 48 -16.73 -26.66 20.02
N ALA A 49 -16.76 -25.37 20.32
CA ALA A 49 -17.89 -24.50 20.04
C ALA A 49 -17.75 -23.93 18.63
N ASN A 50 -18.75 -24.16 17.77
CA ASN A 50 -18.78 -23.62 16.41
C ASN A 50 -20.08 -22.82 16.19
N THR A 51 -19.93 -21.55 15.83
CA THR A 51 -21.02 -20.60 15.56
C THR A 51 -21.08 -20.16 14.09
N GLY A 52 -20.28 -20.81 13.24
CA GLY A 52 -20.19 -20.55 11.81
C GLY A 52 -21.05 -21.49 10.98
N GLU A 53 -21.51 -21.00 9.84
CA GLU A 53 -22.37 -21.67 8.89
C GLU A 53 -21.83 -21.48 7.47
N ALA A 54 -21.83 -22.56 6.68
CA ALA A 54 -21.59 -22.48 5.24
C ALA A 54 -22.89 -22.07 4.55
N ALA A 55 -22.98 -20.80 4.15
CA ALA A 55 -24.12 -20.25 3.47
C ALA A 55 -23.99 -20.36 1.95
N HIS A 56 -25.13 -20.44 1.27
CA HIS A 56 -25.20 -20.49 -0.19
C HIS A 56 -25.14 -19.08 -0.78
N ILE A 57 -24.24 -18.86 -1.73
CA ILE A 57 -24.18 -17.61 -2.51
C ILE A 57 -25.40 -17.52 -3.42
N CYS A 58 -25.62 -18.54 -4.25
CA CYS A 58 -26.87 -18.77 -4.98
C CYS A 58 -27.66 -19.89 -4.31
N ALA A 59 -28.97 -19.72 -4.11
CA ALA A 59 -29.79 -20.64 -3.32
C ALA A 59 -29.71 -22.12 -3.77
N ALA A 60 -29.81 -23.01 -2.79
CA ALA A 60 -29.76 -24.46 -2.93
C ALA A 60 -31.01 -25.11 -3.54
N ALA A 61 -32.08 -24.35 -3.74
CA ALA A 61 -33.36 -24.85 -4.25
C ALA A 61 -34.16 -23.72 -4.92
N PRO A 62 -35.04 -24.05 -5.89
CA PRO A 62 -35.98 -23.10 -6.47
C PRO A 62 -36.78 -22.35 -5.40
N GLY A 63 -36.98 -21.05 -5.60
CA GLY A 63 -37.69 -20.18 -4.66
C GLY A 63 -36.84 -19.64 -3.49
N GLY A 64 -35.58 -20.06 -3.38
CA GLY A 64 -34.62 -19.43 -2.47
C GLY A 64 -34.05 -18.11 -3.01
N ARG A 65 -33.47 -17.31 -2.12
CA ARG A 65 -32.84 -16.02 -2.45
C ARG A 65 -31.67 -16.21 -3.41
N ARG A 66 -31.55 -15.34 -4.42
CA ARG A 66 -30.51 -15.46 -5.46
C ARG A 66 -30.48 -16.83 -6.16
N TYR A 67 -31.61 -17.53 -6.27
CA TYR A 67 -31.64 -18.81 -7.00
C TYR A 67 -31.31 -18.58 -8.48
N ASP A 68 -30.36 -19.37 -9.00
CA ASP A 68 -29.99 -19.37 -10.40
C ASP A 68 -30.42 -20.68 -11.06
N ALA A 69 -31.39 -20.58 -11.98
CA ALA A 69 -31.96 -21.72 -12.68
C ALA A 69 -30.99 -22.38 -13.66
N SER A 70 -29.90 -21.69 -14.04
CA SER A 70 -28.88 -22.25 -14.92
C SER A 70 -27.90 -23.18 -14.18
N MET A 71 -27.87 -23.13 -12.84
CA MET A 71 -26.98 -23.97 -12.04
C MET A 71 -27.48 -25.41 -11.96
N THR A 72 -26.58 -26.39 -12.06
CA THR A 72 -26.89 -27.79 -11.77
C THR A 72 -26.90 -28.05 -10.25
N PRO A 73 -27.49 -29.16 -9.76
CA PRO A 73 -27.42 -29.55 -8.35
C PRO A 73 -25.97 -29.67 -7.83
N GLU A 74 -25.05 -30.15 -8.67
CA GLU A 74 -23.63 -30.26 -8.35
C GLU A 74 -23.01 -28.88 -8.17
N GLN A 75 -23.32 -27.92 -9.05
CA GLN A 75 -22.84 -26.55 -8.92
C GLN A 75 -23.43 -25.83 -7.71
N ARG A 76 -24.69 -26.11 -7.35
CA ARG A 76 -25.32 -25.52 -6.15
C ARG A 76 -24.70 -26.02 -4.85
N SER A 77 -24.22 -27.25 -4.83
CA SER A 77 -23.56 -27.89 -3.68
C SER A 77 -22.02 -27.82 -3.75
N ASP A 78 -21.45 -27.13 -4.74
CA ASP A 78 -20.01 -26.96 -4.90
C ASP A 78 -19.44 -25.89 -3.96
N ILE A 79 -18.16 -26.03 -3.60
CA ILE A 79 -17.45 -25.08 -2.72
C ILE A 79 -17.38 -23.66 -3.31
N SER A 80 -17.41 -23.51 -4.64
CA SER A 80 -17.45 -22.19 -5.30
C SER A 80 -18.74 -21.42 -5.02
N ASN A 81 -19.82 -22.12 -4.65
CA ASN A 81 -21.10 -21.54 -4.26
C ASN A 81 -21.25 -21.38 -2.73
N ALA A 82 -20.25 -21.78 -1.95
CA ALA A 82 -20.27 -21.68 -0.49
C ALA A 82 -19.49 -20.45 0.01
N ILE A 83 -20.03 -19.78 1.02
CA ILE A 83 -19.34 -18.73 1.80
C ILE A 83 -19.44 -19.05 3.30
N TRP A 84 -18.35 -18.87 4.05
CA TRP A 84 -18.35 -19.11 5.49
C TRP A 84 -18.74 -17.83 6.25
N LEU A 85 -19.83 -17.90 7.01
CA LEU A 85 -20.35 -16.75 7.77
C LEU A 85 -20.65 -17.16 9.20
N CYS A 86 -20.71 -16.21 10.11
CA CYS A 86 -21.33 -16.46 11.40
C CYS A 86 -22.84 -16.60 11.27
N ALA A 87 -23.49 -17.21 12.26
CA ALA A 87 -24.95 -17.37 12.29
C ALA A 87 -25.74 -16.06 12.04
N ASP A 88 -25.26 -14.92 12.54
CA ASP A 88 -25.94 -13.63 12.36
C ASP A 88 -25.88 -13.17 10.90
N HIS A 89 -24.70 -13.21 10.28
CA HIS A 89 -24.50 -12.75 8.92
C HIS A 89 -25.03 -13.75 7.90
N ALA A 90 -25.01 -15.05 8.20
CA ALA A 90 -25.70 -16.06 7.40
C ALA A 90 -27.20 -15.74 7.28
N ARG A 91 -27.84 -15.39 8.41
CA ARG A 91 -29.25 -14.94 8.41
C ARG A 91 -29.45 -13.59 7.73
N LEU A 92 -28.50 -12.67 7.85
CA LEU A 92 -28.59 -11.34 7.25
C LEU A 92 -28.61 -11.41 5.72
N ILE A 93 -27.70 -12.17 5.12
CA ILE A 93 -27.62 -12.28 3.65
C ILE A 93 -28.88 -12.94 3.06
N ASP A 94 -29.56 -13.79 3.82
CA ASP A 94 -30.82 -14.43 3.39
C ASP A 94 -32.04 -13.52 3.52
N ARG A 95 -31.91 -12.37 4.20
CA ARG A 95 -32.98 -11.38 4.36
C ARG A 95 -32.87 -10.20 3.41
N ASP A 96 -31.67 -9.92 2.89
CA ASP A 96 -31.40 -8.79 2.01
C ASP A 96 -30.60 -9.20 0.76
N GLU A 97 -31.29 -9.70 -0.26
CA GLU A 97 -30.64 -10.10 -1.52
C GLU A 97 -30.29 -8.93 -2.45
N VAL A 98 -30.81 -7.73 -2.16
CA VAL A 98 -30.54 -6.52 -2.94
C VAL A 98 -29.17 -5.97 -2.57
N THR A 99 -28.88 -5.87 -1.26
CA THR A 99 -27.57 -5.45 -0.77
C THR A 99 -26.53 -6.55 -0.96
N TYR A 100 -26.89 -7.80 -0.62
CA TYR A 100 -25.98 -8.95 -0.69
C TYR A 100 -26.20 -9.76 -1.96
N THR A 101 -25.80 -9.18 -3.09
CA THR A 101 -25.85 -9.84 -4.40
C THR A 101 -24.83 -10.98 -4.51
N ALA A 102 -25.04 -11.92 -5.44
CA ALA A 102 -24.10 -13.03 -5.65
C ALA A 102 -22.66 -12.57 -5.98
N PRO A 103 -22.42 -11.53 -6.83
CA PRO A 103 -21.07 -10.98 -7.03
C PRO A 103 -20.45 -10.44 -5.74
N ALA A 104 -21.20 -9.65 -4.96
CA ALA A 104 -20.69 -9.09 -3.71
C ALA A 104 -20.27 -10.17 -2.70
N LEU A 105 -21.05 -11.25 -2.58
CA LEU A 105 -20.71 -12.38 -1.71
C LEU A 105 -19.48 -13.15 -2.22
N ARG A 106 -19.30 -13.29 -3.52
CA ARG A 106 -18.08 -13.90 -4.10
C ARG A 106 -16.84 -13.07 -3.79
N ASP A 107 -16.95 -11.74 -3.83
CA ASP A 107 -15.85 -10.85 -3.50
C ASP A 107 -15.52 -10.89 -2.00
N MET A 108 -16.52 -10.88 -1.13
CA MET A 108 -16.35 -11.09 0.32
C MET A 108 -15.65 -12.41 0.65
N LYS A 109 -16.07 -13.50 0.00
CA LYS A 109 -15.40 -14.81 0.10
C LYS A 109 -13.92 -14.72 -0.29
N ARG A 110 -13.64 -14.11 -1.44
CA ARG A 110 -12.28 -13.98 -1.99
C ARG A 110 -11.36 -13.20 -1.05
N GLU A 111 -11.82 -12.05 -0.55
CA GLU A 111 -11.04 -11.21 0.35
C GLU A 111 -10.77 -11.90 1.69
N ARG A 112 -11.75 -12.64 2.24
CA ARG A 112 -11.53 -13.40 3.48
C ARG A 112 -10.53 -14.54 3.31
N GLU A 113 -10.60 -15.28 2.21
CA GLU A 113 -9.64 -16.36 1.91
C GLU A 113 -8.23 -15.81 1.69
N LYS A 114 -8.09 -14.67 1.01
CA LYS A 114 -6.81 -13.96 0.89
C LYS A 114 -6.26 -13.56 2.28
N ALA A 115 -7.09 -12.96 3.11
CA ALA A 115 -6.69 -12.55 4.45
C ALA A 115 -6.31 -13.76 5.34
N ALA A 116 -7.04 -14.87 5.25
CA ALA A 116 -6.68 -16.12 5.94
C ALA A 116 -5.35 -16.71 5.44
N ALA A 117 -5.05 -16.59 4.14
CA ALA A 117 -3.74 -16.97 3.61
C ALA A 117 -2.61 -16.11 4.19
N ILE A 118 -2.83 -14.80 4.37
CA ILE A 118 -1.88 -13.89 5.02
C ILE A 118 -1.70 -14.24 6.50
N GLU A 119 -2.77 -14.51 7.23
CA GLU A 119 -2.74 -14.91 8.65
C GLU A 119 -1.93 -16.21 8.86
N ASN A 120 -2.14 -17.21 7.99
CA ASN A 120 -1.44 -18.49 8.05
C ASN A 120 0.08 -18.39 7.77
N LEU A 121 0.54 -17.31 7.13
CA LEU A 121 1.98 -17.01 6.99
C LEU A 121 2.60 -16.47 8.30
N GLY A 122 1.87 -16.51 9.42
CA GLY A 122 2.38 -16.18 10.77
C GLY A 122 2.17 -14.72 11.17
N ARG A 123 1.19 -14.03 10.59
CA ARG A 123 0.87 -12.63 10.91
C ARG A 123 -0.49 -12.54 11.59
N SER A 124 -0.50 -12.73 12.91
CA SER A 124 -1.70 -12.56 13.73
C SER A 124 -2.18 -11.11 13.76
N GLY A 125 -3.41 -10.90 13.26
CA GLY A 125 -4.39 -10.01 13.88
C GLY A 125 -4.48 -8.55 13.40
N SER A 126 -5.67 -8.20 12.91
CA SER A 126 -6.17 -6.88 12.46
C SER A 126 -5.79 -6.50 11.02
N THR A 127 -6.79 -6.10 10.23
CA THR A 127 -6.79 -5.52 8.86
C THR A 127 -5.45 -5.58 8.07
N PRO A 128 -5.40 -6.12 6.83
CA PRO A 128 -4.18 -6.71 6.24
C PRO A 128 -3.00 -5.78 5.95
N VAL A 129 -3.12 -4.48 6.23
CA VAL A 129 -2.01 -3.53 6.26
C VAL A 129 -2.26 -2.63 7.48
N GLY A 130 -1.77 -3.01 8.66
CA GLY A 130 -1.58 -2.04 9.74
C GLY A 130 -0.80 -0.84 9.19
N GLY A 131 -1.10 0.37 9.67
CA GLY A 131 -0.54 1.62 9.13
C GLY A 131 0.95 1.47 8.87
N LEU A 132 1.34 1.46 7.59
CA LEU A 132 2.75 1.35 7.22
C LEU A 132 3.43 2.65 7.63
N LEU A 133 4.51 2.53 8.38
CA LEU A 133 5.29 3.63 8.92
C LEU A 133 6.72 3.53 8.40
N ALA A 134 7.25 4.62 7.85
CA ALA A 134 8.65 4.70 7.45
C ALA A 134 9.40 5.69 8.35
N ILE A 135 10.45 5.23 9.02
CA ILE A 135 11.30 6.01 9.92
C ILE A 135 12.66 6.15 9.25
N GLY A 136 12.86 7.30 8.59
CA GLY A 136 13.97 7.47 7.67
C GLY A 136 13.95 6.46 6.52
N PRO A 137 15.06 6.35 5.76
CA PRO A 137 15.11 5.56 4.53
C PRO A 137 15.33 4.06 4.73
N ALA A 138 15.73 3.62 5.93
CA ALA A 138 16.14 2.24 6.19
C ALA A 138 15.10 1.40 6.91
N VAL A 139 14.19 2.03 7.66
CA VAL A 139 13.25 1.34 8.54
C VAL A 139 11.82 1.56 8.06
N ILE A 140 11.17 0.49 7.63
CA ILE A 140 9.73 0.47 7.32
C ILE A 140 9.09 -0.65 8.13
N CYS A 141 8.03 -0.33 8.85
CA CYS A 141 7.34 -1.28 9.73
C CYS A 141 5.83 -1.05 9.73
N THR A 142 5.08 -2.09 10.07
CA THR A 142 3.68 -1.94 10.46
C THR A 142 3.61 -1.38 11.88
N GLY A 143 2.60 -0.56 12.12
CA GLY A 143 2.28 -0.07 13.44
C GLY A 143 1.04 0.78 13.41
N HIS A 144 0.77 1.44 14.52
CA HIS A 144 -0.33 2.39 14.62
C HIS A 144 0.11 3.63 15.37
N ILE A 145 -0.46 4.77 14.96
CA ILE A 145 -0.20 6.06 15.60
C ILE A 145 -1.14 6.16 16.80
N THR A 146 -0.59 6.08 18.01
CA THR A 146 -1.36 6.12 19.25
C THR A 146 -1.65 7.55 19.70
N MET A 147 -0.78 8.51 19.36
CA MET A 147 -0.97 9.92 19.71
C MET A 147 -0.47 10.85 18.61
N VAL A 148 -1.25 11.91 18.36
CA VAL A 148 -0.90 12.99 17.44
C VAL A 148 -0.97 14.33 18.17
N SER A 149 0.10 15.11 18.09
CA SER A 149 0.13 16.51 18.49
C SER A 149 0.77 17.37 17.39
N ALA A 150 0.79 18.69 17.58
CA ALA A 150 1.41 19.61 16.64
C ALA A 150 2.94 19.46 16.55
N THR A 151 3.58 18.89 17.58
CA THR A 151 5.05 18.83 17.71
C THR A 151 5.59 17.42 17.88
N SER A 152 4.72 16.42 18.10
CA SER A 152 5.14 15.04 18.26
C SER A 152 4.07 14.04 17.84
N TRP A 153 4.51 12.95 17.21
CA TRP A 153 3.71 11.74 16.98
C TRP A 153 4.23 10.60 17.87
N THR A 154 3.32 9.81 18.41
CA THR A 154 3.66 8.58 19.15
C THR A 154 3.10 7.39 18.41
N LEU A 155 3.93 6.37 18.26
CA LEU A 155 3.71 5.20 17.46
C LEU A 155 3.89 3.97 18.33
N GLU A 156 3.13 2.92 18.04
CA GLU A 156 3.39 1.58 18.52
C GLU A 156 3.78 0.70 17.32
N LEU A 157 5.03 0.26 17.31
CA LEU A 157 5.62 -0.52 16.22
C LEU A 157 5.34 -2.00 16.44
N GLN A 158 5.03 -2.71 15.36
CA GLN A 158 4.65 -4.12 15.39
C GLN A 158 5.65 -4.99 14.63
N HIS A 159 5.68 -4.91 13.29
CA HIS A 159 6.49 -5.78 12.45
C HIS A 159 7.32 -4.98 11.45
N PHE A 160 8.63 -5.23 11.40
CA PHE A 160 9.53 -4.62 10.44
C PHE A 160 9.41 -5.32 9.08
N LEU A 161 9.13 -4.55 8.04
CA LEU A 161 9.18 -5.00 6.64
C LEU A 161 10.55 -4.79 6.03
N LEU A 162 11.14 -3.62 6.29
CA LEU A 162 12.49 -3.28 5.88
C LEU A 162 13.25 -2.76 7.10
N GLY A 163 14.49 -3.22 7.20
CA GLY A 163 15.35 -3.01 8.37
C GLY A 163 14.87 -3.77 9.60
N ASP A 164 15.47 -3.47 10.74
CA ASP A 164 15.12 -4.06 12.02
C ASP A 164 15.21 -3.06 13.20
N GLN A 165 15.11 -3.59 14.43
CA GLN A 165 15.26 -2.78 15.64
C GLN A 165 16.67 -2.17 15.77
N HIS A 166 17.72 -2.84 15.29
CA HIS A 166 19.09 -2.34 15.34
C HIS A 166 19.29 -1.21 14.33
N ASP A 167 18.71 -1.31 13.13
CA ASP A 167 18.71 -0.22 12.15
C ASP A 167 18.00 1.02 12.69
N LEU A 168 16.90 0.83 13.42
CA LEU A 168 16.19 1.92 14.10
C LEU A 168 17.06 2.56 15.19
N ILE A 169 17.74 1.76 16.01
CA ILE A 169 18.66 2.27 17.04
C ILE A 169 19.82 3.01 16.38
N ALA A 170 20.41 2.46 15.31
CA ALA A 170 21.49 3.09 14.58
C ALA A 170 21.07 4.42 13.93
N PHE A 171 19.82 4.51 13.44
CA PHE A 171 19.24 5.75 12.96
C PHE A 171 19.09 6.80 14.07
N ILE A 172 18.65 6.38 15.27
CA ILE A 172 18.52 7.26 16.45
C ILE A 172 19.90 7.75 16.90
N ASP A 173 20.87 6.85 17.06
CA ASP A 173 22.23 7.18 17.51
C ASP A 173 22.98 8.06 16.50
N GLY A 174 22.76 7.80 15.20
CA GLY A 174 23.40 8.54 14.11
C GLY A 174 22.64 9.78 13.63
N PHE A 175 21.55 10.17 14.30
CA PHE A 175 20.56 11.13 13.77
C PHE A 175 21.17 12.45 13.27
N ASP A 176 22.13 13.01 13.99
CA ASP A 176 22.75 14.30 13.64
C ASP A 176 23.62 14.23 12.37
N CYS A 177 24.13 13.03 12.04
CA CYS A 177 24.91 12.76 10.84
C CYS A 177 24.02 12.46 9.62
N VAL A 178 22.74 12.17 9.82
CA VAL A 178 21.78 11.88 8.74
C VAL A 178 21.38 13.17 8.02
N SER A 179 21.22 13.13 6.70
CA SER A 179 20.80 14.30 5.94
C SER A 179 19.36 14.71 6.30
N ALA A 180 19.03 16.01 6.28
CA ALA A 180 17.70 16.49 6.70
C ALA A 180 16.54 15.84 5.91
N GLN A 181 16.74 15.58 4.62
CA GLN A 181 15.78 14.90 3.74
C GLN A 181 15.57 13.40 4.05
N ASP A 182 16.45 12.82 4.88
CA ASP A 182 16.38 11.42 5.33
C ASP A 182 15.91 11.31 6.79
N ARG A 183 15.71 12.45 7.49
CA ARG A 183 15.18 12.52 8.86
C ARG A 183 13.67 12.72 8.82
N TYR A 184 12.92 11.64 8.64
CA TYR A 184 11.46 11.73 8.51
C TYR A 184 10.71 10.57 9.17
N ILE A 185 9.42 10.82 9.40
CA ILE A 185 8.40 9.82 9.69
C ILE A 185 7.28 9.94 8.65
N LEU A 186 6.90 8.84 8.01
CA LEU A 186 5.82 8.79 7.02
C LEU A 186 4.73 7.81 7.48
N SER A 187 3.48 8.09 7.17
CA SER A 187 2.34 7.22 7.50
C SER A 187 1.41 7.01 6.31
N ASN A 188 1.24 5.75 5.91
CA ASN A 188 0.28 5.38 4.87
C ASN A 188 -1.17 5.64 5.29
N GLU A 189 -1.49 5.46 6.56
CA GLU A 189 -2.83 5.69 7.10
C GLU A 189 -3.22 7.17 6.97
N PHE A 190 -2.31 8.07 7.31
CA PHE A 190 -2.56 9.50 7.18
C PHE A 190 -2.40 10.01 5.75
N GLY A 191 -1.64 9.27 4.92
CA GLY A 191 -1.26 9.72 3.59
C GLY A 191 -0.35 10.95 3.63
N ASP A 192 0.42 11.10 4.71
CA ASP A 192 1.18 12.30 5.05
C ASP A 192 2.43 11.93 5.86
N GLY A 193 3.39 12.84 5.94
CA GLY A 193 4.66 12.65 6.61
C GLY A 193 5.21 13.92 7.23
N ARG A 194 6.19 13.78 8.11
CA ARG A 194 6.82 14.90 8.81
C ARG A 194 8.33 14.71 8.86
N GLN A 195 9.05 15.82 8.78
CA GLN A 195 10.47 15.83 9.10
C GLN A 195 10.65 15.71 10.62
N LEU A 196 11.65 14.95 11.04
CA LEU A 196 12.02 14.82 12.45
C LEU A 196 12.96 15.96 12.84
N LEU A 197 12.66 16.63 13.94
CA LEU A 197 13.47 17.74 14.47
C LEU A 197 14.56 17.26 15.43
N GLN A 198 14.31 16.14 16.10
CA GLN A 198 15.17 15.54 17.12
C GLN A 198 15.16 14.02 16.93
N PRO A 199 16.17 13.30 17.45
CA PRO A 199 16.17 11.84 17.44
C PRO A 199 14.89 11.30 18.09
N PRO A 200 14.22 10.32 17.46
CA PRO A 200 13.10 9.63 18.08
C PRO A 200 13.48 8.97 19.41
N ILE A 201 12.52 8.93 20.34
CA ILE A 201 12.70 8.28 21.64
C ILE A 201 12.04 6.91 21.56
N LEU A 202 12.87 5.86 21.65
CA LEU A 202 12.42 4.47 21.67
C LEU A 202 12.03 4.06 23.09
N THR A 203 10.78 3.63 23.28
CA THR A 203 10.28 3.12 24.56
C THR A 203 9.92 1.65 24.42
N ARG A 204 10.13 0.87 25.49
CA ARG A 204 9.72 -0.54 25.52
C ARG A 204 8.60 -0.70 26.54
N HIS A 205 7.44 -1.12 26.05
CA HIS A 205 6.31 -1.54 26.88
C HIS A 205 6.25 -3.07 26.86
N THR A 206 5.52 -3.68 27.81
CA THR A 206 5.41 -5.15 27.90
C THR A 206 4.79 -5.74 26.63
N GLY A 207 5.65 -6.24 25.74
CA GLY A 207 5.27 -6.88 24.48
C GLY A 207 5.22 -5.97 23.25
N SER A 208 5.48 -4.66 23.36
CA SER A 208 5.47 -3.74 22.22
C SER A 208 6.54 -2.65 22.28
N LEU A 209 6.91 -2.14 21.11
CA LEU A 209 7.94 -1.12 20.92
C LEU A 209 7.26 0.22 20.63
N GLY A 210 7.33 1.16 21.58
CA GLY A 210 6.84 2.51 21.40
C GLY A 210 7.91 3.41 20.77
N LEU A 211 7.48 4.35 19.94
CA LEU A 211 8.36 5.36 19.36
C LEU A 211 7.71 6.74 19.48
N VAL A 212 8.41 7.68 20.12
CA VAL A 212 8.00 9.08 20.17
C VAL A 212 8.86 9.86 19.17
N CYS A 213 8.21 10.46 18.19
CA CYS A 213 8.85 11.20 17.11
C CYS A 213 8.60 12.70 17.29
N PRO A 214 9.61 13.51 17.63
CA PRO A 214 9.51 14.97 17.60
C PRO A 214 9.50 15.46 16.15
N ILE A 215 8.42 16.11 15.73
CA ILE A 215 8.15 16.45 14.33
C ILE A 215 8.16 17.95 14.08
N ALA A 216 8.53 18.33 12.85
CA ALA A 216 8.33 19.66 12.32
C ALA A 216 6.85 19.90 11.95
N ALA A 217 6.51 21.16 11.70
CA ALA A 217 5.24 21.48 11.04
C ALA A 217 5.16 20.81 9.66
N GLY A 218 3.94 20.49 9.21
CA GLY A 218 3.74 19.98 7.86
C GLY A 218 4.23 20.97 6.81
N ALA A 219 4.87 20.47 5.75
CA ALA A 219 5.33 21.32 4.66
C ALA A 219 4.15 22.11 4.05
N GLN A 220 4.40 23.33 3.60
CA GLN A 220 3.35 24.13 2.96
C GLN A 220 3.04 23.59 1.56
N ARG A 221 1.77 23.66 1.16
CA ARG A 221 1.31 23.29 -0.19
C ARG A 221 0.89 24.53 -0.95
N ILE A 222 1.21 24.57 -2.24
CA ILE A 222 0.70 25.59 -3.16
C ILE A 222 -0.58 25.12 -3.80
N ASP A 223 -1.42 26.05 -4.24
CA ASP A 223 -2.56 25.72 -5.10
C ASP A 223 -2.07 25.04 -6.39
N ALA A 224 -2.78 24.02 -6.87
CA ALA A 224 -2.39 23.32 -8.10
C ALA A 224 -2.34 24.25 -9.32
N GLN A 225 -3.12 25.33 -9.34
CA GLN A 225 -3.05 26.32 -10.41
C GLN A 225 -1.75 27.13 -10.40
N GLU A 226 -1.02 27.14 -9.28
CA GLU A 226 0.25 27.85 -9.10
C GLU A 226 1.49 26.98 -9.42
N LEU A 227 1.31 25.77 -9.96
CA LEU A 227 2.43 24.90 -10.38
C LEU A 227 3.31 25.51 -11.49
N GLY A 228 2.90 26.64 -12.07
CA GLY A 228 3.63 27.34 -13.11
C GLY A 228 3.43 26.69 -14.48
N THR A 229 4.42 26.82 -15.37
CA THR A 229 4.35 26.29 -16.74
C THR A 229 5.65 25.59 -17.10
N LEU A 230 5.53 24.41 -17.70
CA LEU A 230 6.63 23.59 -18.22
C LEU A 230 6.45 23.30 -19.71
N LEU A 231 7.52 22.83 -20.35
CA LEU A 231 7.43 22.25 -21.69
C LEU A 231 6.61 20.96 -21.61
N ALA A 232 5.61 20.84 -22.49
CA ALA A 232 4.77 19.67 -22.56
C ALA A 232 5.54 18.52 -23.21
N ILE A 233 5.35 17.33 -22.64
CA ILE A 233 5.85 16.07 -23.19
C ILE A 233 4.72 15.41 -23.98
N HIS A 234 5.02 14.93 -25.18
CA HIS A 234 4.05 14.29 -26.05
C HIS A 234 3.54 13.00 -25.38
N PRO A 235 2.22 12.76 -25.33
CA PRO A 235 1.64 11.63 -24.61
C PRO A 235 2.13 10.27 -25.11
N ASP A 236 2.32 10.13 -26.43
CA ASP A 236 2.74 8.85 -27.03
C ASP A 236 4.27 8.67 -27.07
N THR A 237 5.03 9.67 -27.53
CA THR A 237 6.48 9.52 -27.75
C THR A 237 7.31 9.81 -26.50
N ASN A 238 6.74 10.48 -25.50
CA ASN A 238 7.47 11.02 -24.34
C ASN A 238 8.58 12.03 -24.68
N ASP A 239 8.50 12.68 -25.85
CA ASP A 239 9.44 13.74 -26.27
C ASP A 239 8.84 15.14 -26.15
N ILE A 240 9.70 16.15 -26.08
CA ILE A 240 9.30 17.55 -26.25
C ILE A 240 8.81 17.73 -27.69
N TYR A 241 7.64 18.33 -27.85
CA TYR A 241 7.01 18.51 -29.16
C TYR A 241 6.58 19.96 -29.39
N VAL A 242 6.21 20.21 -30.65
CA VAL A 242 5.73 21.50 -31.12
C VAL A 242 4.21 21.45 -31.23
N ASP A 243 3.53 22.51 -30.79
CA ASP A 243 2.08 22.64 -30.89
C ASP A 243 1.62 22.87 -32.34
N ALA A 244 0.31 22.86 -32.55
CA ALA A 244 -0.28 23.07 -33.88
C ALA A 244 0.05 24.46 -34.50
N LYS A 245 0.60 25.40 -33.73
CA LYS A 245 0.98 26.75 -34.16
C LYS A 245 2.48 26.87 -34.45
N GLY A 246 3.26 25.80 -34.29
CA GLY A 246 4.71 25.83 -34.52
C GLY A 246 5.53 26.29 -33.32
N HIS A 247 4.95 26.42 -32.13
CA HIS A 247 5.68 26.76 -30.91
C HIS A 247 5.98 25.53 -30.06
N LEU A 248 7.01 25.59 -29.21
CA LEU A 248 7.22 24.53 -28.21
C LEU A 248 5.96 24.39 -27.35
N ALA A 249 5.41 23.17 -27.29
CA ALA A 249 4.20 22.90 -26.54
C ALA A 249 4.47 23.13 -25.04
N ARG A 250 3.48 23.69 -24.34
CA ARG A 250 3.57 24.05 -22.92
C ARG A 250 2.34 23.57 -22.17
N VAL A 251 2.53 23.18 -20.92
CA VAL A 251 1.45 22.77 -20.01
C VAL A 251 1.67 23.45 -18.66
N GLY A 252 0.59 23.81 -17.96
CA GLY A 252 0.69 24.56 -16.71
C GLY A 252 -0.48 24.33 -15.76
N GLY A 253 -0.33 24.84 -14.53
CA GLY A 253 -1.33 24.65 -13.48
C GLY A 253 -1.61 23.17 -13.19
N LEU A 254 -2.87 22.82 -12.95
CA LEU A 254 -3.29 21.45 -12.65
C LEU A 254 -2.97 20.46 -13.79
N GLU A 255 -3.05 20.88 -15.04
CA GLU A 255 -2.79 20.00 -16.20
C GLU A 255 -1.32 19.57 -16.29
N ALA A 256 -0.40 20.30 -15.66
CA ALA A 256 1.01 19.96 -15.58
C ALA A 256 1.29 18.84 -14.56
N LEU A 257 0.36 18.60 -13.61
CA LEU A 257 0.58 17.70 -12.49
C LEU A 257 0.85 16.24 -12.92
N PRO A 258 0.13 15.63 -13.88
CA PRO A 258 0.46 14.28 -14.34
C PRO A 258 1.90 14.15 -14.85
N GLN A 259 2.38 15.14 -15.61
CA GLN A 259 3.76 15.14 -16.12
C GLN A 259 4.78 15.29 -14.98
N ILE A 260 4.51 16.14 -13.99
CA ILE A 260 5.35 16.29 -12.78
C ILE A 260 5.40 14.99 -11.99
N LEU A 261 4.24 14.38 -11.70
CA LEU A 261 4.16 13.11 -11.00
C LEU A 261 4.95 12.02 -11.74
N GLN A 262 4.71 11.87 -13.04
CA GLN A 262 5.44 10.87 -13.84
C GLN A 262 6.95 11.10 -13.80
N SER A 263 7.41 12.35 -13.93
CA SER A 263 8.83 12.69 -13.86
C SER A 263 9.45 12.37 -12.50
N VAL A 264 8.81 12.78 -11.40
CA VAL A 264 9.31 12.51 -10.05
C VAL A 264 9.32 11.02 -9.73
N LEU A 265 8.24 10.31 -10.07
CA LEU A 265 8.08 8.90 -9.73
C LEU A 265 8.95 7.97 -10.59
N SER A 266 9.33 8.41 -11.79
CA SER A 266 10.13 7.63 -12.74
C SER A 266 11.64 7.66 -12.47
N MET A 267 12.15 8.64 -11.73
CA MET A 267 13.58 8.72 -11.42
C MET A 267 13.93 7.71 -10.33
N GLN A 268 14.56 6.60 -10.68
CA GLN A 268 14.93 5.56 -9.72
C GLN A 268 16.16 5.97 -8.91
N ARG A 269 16.19 5.53 -7.66
CA ARG A 269 17.35 5.71 -6.79
C ARG A 269 18.55 4.98 -7.40
N GLY A 270 19.67 5.68 -7.53
CA GLY A 270 20.89 5.19 -8.17
C GLY A 270 21.10 5.65 -9.62
N GLU A 271 20.07 6.19 -10.30
CA GLU A 271 20.22 6.68 -11.69
C GLU A 271 21.03 7.96 -11.78
N ASN A 272 20.89 8.85 -10.78
CA ASN A 272 21.66 10.09 -10.74
C ASN A 272 23.06 9.82 -10.18
N VAL A 273 24.06 9.72 -11.06
CA VAL A 273 25.46 9.45 -10.69
C VAL A 273 26.08 10.49 -9.76
N PHE A 274 25.58 11.73 -9.78
CA PHE A 274 26.05 12.81 -8.90
C PHE A 274 25.36 12.78 -7.54
N ARG A 275 24.16 12.21 -7.45
CA ARG A 275 23.39 12.04 -6.22
C ARG A 275 22.73 10.66 -6.17
N PRO A 276 23.50 9.59 -5.94
CA PRO A 276 22.99 8.21 -6.07
C PRO A 276 21.83 7.89 -5.13
N LYS A 277 21.74 8.58 -3.97
CA LYS A 277 20.63 8.41 -3.01
C LYS A 277 19.34 9.12 -3.42
N SER A 278 19.35 9.93 -4.48
CA SER A 278 18.16 10.66 -4.95
C SER A 278 17.32 9.78 -5.87
N GLY A 279 16.00 9.86 -5.75
CA GLY A 279 15.05 9.14 -6.58
C GLY A 279 14.04 8.36 -5.75
N MET A 280 13.36 7.45 -6.42
CA MET A 280 12.37 6.52 -5.88
C MET A 280 13.00 5.13 -5.74
N PRO A 281 12.78 4.41 -4.63
CA PRO A 281 13.22 3.03 -4.48
C PRO A 281 12.25 2.03 -5.12
N PHE A 282 11.50 2.43 -6.15
CA PHE A 282 10.42 1.61 -6.71
C PHE A 282 10.96 0.38 -7.42
N PHE A 283 12.11 0.49 -8.09
CA PHE A 283 12.79 -0.67 -8.66
C PHE A 283 13.11 -1.72 -7.59
N GLU A 284 13.70 -1.30 -6.46
CA GLU A 284 14.03 -2.22 -5.36
C GLU A 284 12.77 -2.85 -4.75
N TYR A 285 11.71 -2.05 -4.55
CA TYR A 285 10.43 -2.57 -4.06
C TYR A 285 9.80 -3.56 -5.04
N PHE A 286 9.88 -3.28 -6.34
CA PHE A 286 9.32 -4.15 -7.36
C PHE A 286 10.06 -5.50 -7.40
N GLU A 287 11.40 -5.50 -7.39
CA GLU A 287 12.20 -6.74 -7.39
C GLU A 287 11.91 -7.62 -6.17
N GLU A 288 11.71 -7.02 -4.99
CA GLU A 288 11.55 -7.77 -3.74
C GLU A 288 10.10 -8.13 -3.41
N PHE A 289 9.14 -7.26 -3.78
CA PHE A 289 7.75 -7.35 -3.33
C PHE A 289 6.72 -7.51 -4.47
N SER A 290 7.15 -7.70 -5.73
CA SER A 290 6.21 -7.96 -6.84
C SER A 290 5.30 -9.16 -6.55
N GLY A 291 4.02 -9.01 -6.90
CA GLY A 291 2.96 -9.98 -6.59
C GLY A 291 2.50 -10.01 -5.12
N SER A 292 3.15 -9.24 -4.23
CA SER A 292 2.74 -9.13 -2.83
C SER A 292 1.78 -7.96 -2.60
N VAL A 293 1.03 -8.03 -1.50
CA VAL A 293 0.16 -6.94 -1.03
C VAL A 293 0.94 -5.70 -0.56
N TRP A 294 2.25 -5.82 -0.36
CA TRP A 294 3.08 -4.74 0.18
C TRP A 294 3.61 -3.79 -0.87
N LEU A 295 3.73 -4.24 -2.14
CA LEU A 295 4.29 -3.41 -3.20
C LEU A 295 3.54 -2.08 -3.35
N PRO A 296 2.19 -2.05 -3.49
CA PRO A 296 1.49 -0.77 -3.62
C PRO A 296 1.62 0.12 -2.38
N GLU A 297 1.66 -0.48 -1.19
CA GLU A 297 1.78 0.25 0.09
C GLU A 297 3.19 0.83 0.28
N LEU A 298 4.23 0.10 -0.08
CA LEU A 298 5.62 0.58 -0.08
C LEU A 298 5.80 1.71 -1.10
N MET A 299 5.25 1.54 -2.31
CA MET A 299 5.29 2.61 -3.31
C MET A 299 4.54 3.85 -2.83
N LYS A 300 3.37 3.69 -2.18
CA LYS A 300 2.60 4.78 -1.58
C LYS A 300 3.41 5.56 -0.53
N ILE A 301 4.17 4.88 0.33
CA ILE A 301 5.06 5.52 1.32
C ILE A 301 6.02 6.51 0.64
N ASP A 302 6.61 6.12 -0.48
CA ASP A 302 7.57 6.98 -1.15
C ASP A 302 6.92 8.13 -1.94
N VAL A 303 5.67 7.96 -2.42
CA VAL A 303 4.88 9.10 -2.92
C VAL A 303 4.60 10.09 -1.78
N ILE A 304 4.26 9.60 -0.58
CA ILE A 304 4.06 10.44 0.60
C ILE A 304 5.34 11.21 0.93
N ARG A 305 6.51 10.57 0.82
CA ARG A 305 7.80 11.24 1.01
C ARG A 305 7.97 12.41 0.05
N GLN A 306 7.71 12.21 -1.25
CA GLN A 306 7.84 13.29 -2.26
C GLN A 306 6.81 14.42 -2.05
N ALA A 307 5.66 14.12 -1.45
CA ALA A 307 4.64 15.12 -1.12
C ALA A 307 4.96 15.88 0.17
N SER A 308 5.63 15.26 1.14
CA SER A 308 5.66 15.74 2.52
C SER A 308 7.02 16.22 3.00
N ILE A 309 8.12 15.68 2.45
CA ILE A 309 9.49 15.97 2.93
C ILE A 309 10.15 17.00 2.01
N PRO A 310 10.45 18.23 2.50
CA PRO A 310 11.08 19.25 1.69
C PRO A 310 12.49 18.86 1.25
N LYS A 311 12.85 19.29 0.04
CA LYS A 311 14.22 19.35 -0.44
C LYS A 311 14.68 20.80 -0.42
N VAL A 312 15.97 21.00 -0.11
CA VAL A 312 16.60 22.31 -0.17
C VAL A 312 17.20 22.50 -1.55
N ASP A 313 16.74 23.53 -2.25
CA ASP A 313 17.46 24.05 -3.41
C ASP A 313 18.66 24.87 -2.92
N LYS A 314 19.87 24.35 -3.13
CA LYS A 314 21.09 25.06 -2.72
C LYS A 314 21.32 26.34 -3.50
N ALA A 315 20.87 26.41 -4.76
CA ALA A 315 21.05 27.58 -5.61
C ALA A 315 20.07 28.70 -5.24
N LEU A 316 18.80 28.34 -5.03
CA LEU A 316 17.74 29.30 -4.73
C LEU A 316 17.55 29.54 -3.21
N LYS A 317 18.18 28.73 -2.35
CA LYS A 317 18.00 28.72 -0.89
C LYS A 317 16.54 28.59 -0.48
N THR A 318 15.74 27.89 -1.27
CA THR A 318 14.32 27.65 -1.04
C THR A 318 14.08 26.20 -0.68
N GLU A 319 13.15 25.97 0.25
CA GLU A 319 12.64 24.64 0.57
C GLU A 319 11.32 24.38 -0.16
N PHE A 320 11.22 23.22 -0.80
CA PHE A 320 9.97 22.78 -1.43
C PHE A 320 9.86 21.27 -1.42
N THR A 321 8.64 20.75 -1.37
CA THR A 321 8.41 19.33 -1.60
C THR A 321 8.34 19.05 -3.09
N PRO A 322 8.91 17.94 -3.61
CA PRO A 322 8.84 17.60 -5.03
C PRO A 322 7.41 17.60 -5.60
N LEU A 323 6.42 17.16 -4.83
CA LEU A 323 5.00 17.20 -5.20
C LEU A 323 4.27 18.33 -4.45
N ARG A 324 4.57 19.57 -4.86
CA ARG A 324 4.26 20.82 -4.15
C ARG A 324 2.77 21.05 -3.82
N CYS A 325 1.85 20.53 -4.62
CA CYS A 325 0.40 20.70 -4.44
C CYS A 325 -0.29 19.45 -3.86
N VAL A 326 0.43 18.34 -3.66
CA VAL A 326 -0.16 17.08 -3.16
C VAL A 326 -0.31 17.16 -1.65
N ALA A 327 -1.51 17.47 -1.17
CA ALA A 327 -1.80 17.62 0.26
C ALA A 327 -1.83 16.28 1.01
N ARG A 328 -2.39 15.22 0.42
CA ARG A 328 -2.38 13.86 0.98
C ARG A 328 -2.35 12.81 -0.13
N VAL A 329 -1.73 11.67 0.15
CA VAL A 329 -1.74 10.49 -0.72
C VAL A 329 -2.74 9.48 -0.16
N ARG A 330 -3.87 9.27 -0.84
CA ARG A 330 -4.94 8.39 -0.37
C ARG A 330 -4.66 6.93 -0.75
N GLY A 331 -4.22 6.70 -1.97
CA GLY A 331 -3.99 5.36 -2.48
C GLY A 331 -3.03 5.34 -3.66
N LEU A 332 -2.43 4.17 -3.86
CA LEU A 332 -1.66 3.81 -5.04
C LEU A 332 -2.02 2.37 -5.38
N GLU A 333 -2.34 2.14 -6.66
CA GLU A 333 -2.60 0.81 -7.18
C GLU A 333 -1.63 0.52 -8.34
N VAL A 334 -1.10 -0.69 -8.38
CA VAL A 334 -0.29 -1.18 -9.50
C VAL A 334 -1.22 -1.90 -10.47
N LEU A 335 -1.25 -1.44 -11.73
CA LEU A 335 -2.25 -1.88 -12.73
C LEU A 335 -1.77 -3.03 -13.61
N ALA A 336 -0.51 -3.44 -13.49
CA ALA A 336 0.06 -4.58 -14.23
C ALA A 336 0.98 -5.40 -13.33
N GLU A 337 0.98 -6.72 -13.51
CA GLU A 337 1.87 -7.64 -12.77
C GLU A 337 3.35 -7.44 -13.15
N THR A 338 3.61 -7.01 -14.39
CA THR A 338 4.96 -6.77 -14.91
C THR A 338 5.03 -5.45 -15.70
N PRO A 339 6.21 -4.78 -15.73
CA PRO A 339 6.39 -3.59 -16.54
C PRO A 339 6.34 -3.93 -18.04
N ILE A 340 5.64 -3.12 -18.82
CA ILE A 340 5.58 -3.23 -20.29
C ILE A 340 6.51 -2.15 -20.86
N ASN A 341 7.49 -2.54 -21.67
CA ASN A 341 8.50 -1.61 -22.23
C ASN A 341 9.17 -0.74 -21.15
N HIS A 342 9.61 -1.36 -20.05
CA HIS A 342 10.25 -0.67 -18.92
C HIS A 342 9.34 0.37 -18.23
N ARG A 343 8.03 0.18 -18.31
CA ARG A 343 7.05 1.09 -17.71
C ARG A 343 6.00 0.31 -16.93
N LEU A 344 5.80 0.69 -15.67
CA LEU A 344 4.80 0.13 -14.78
C LEU A 344 3.59 1.08 -14.71
N PRO A 345 2.42 0.68 -15.20
CA PRO A 345 1.21 1.48 -15.07
C PRO A 345 0.72 1.48 -13.62
N VAL A 346 0.46 2.66 -13.08
CA VAL A 346 -0.03 2.85 -11.71
C VAL A 346 -1.21 3.82 -11.69
N SER A 347 -2.14 3.62 -10.77
CA SER A 347 -3.22 4.55 -10.46
C SER A 347 -2.94 5.24 -9.13
N LEU A 348 -3.12 6.56 -9.08
CA LEU A 348 -2.95 7.37 -7.86
C LEU A 348 -4.28 7.99 -7.46
N ASP A 349 -4.58 7.93 -6.16
CA ASP A 349 -5.65 8.70 -5.53
C ASP A 349 -5.03 9.70 -4.56
N LEU A 350 -5.19 10.99 -4.85
CA LEU A 350 -4.53 12.09 -4.17
C LEU A 350 -5.55 13.12 -3.69
N ASN A 351 -5.20 13.85 -2.65
CA ASN A 351 -5.85 15.11 -2.31
C ASN A 351 -4.94 16.25 -2.74
N ILE A 352 -5.44 17.13 -3.59
CA ILE A 352 -4.68 18.21 -4.21
C ILE A 352 -5.14 19.54 -3.65
N GLN A 353 -4.19 20.36 -3.20
CA GLN A 353 -4.45 21.70 -2.68
C GLN A 353 -5.09 22.57 -3.78
N GLY A 354 -6.23 23.18 -3.46
CA GLY A 354 -7.03 23.98 -4.40
C GLY A 354 -8.05 23.20 -5.23
N VAL A 355 -8.00 21.86 -5.23
CA VAL A 355 -8.85 21.01 -6.09
C VAL A 355 -9.66 19.99 -5.28
N GLY A 356 -9.08 19.40 -4.24
CA GLY A 356 -9.68 18.31 -3.47
C GLY A 356 -9.24 16.93 -3.97
N ARG A 357 -10.14 15.94 -3.88
CA ARG A 357 -9.83 14.57 -4.30
C ARG A 357 -9.63 14.52 -5.82
N TRP A 358 -8.54 13.90 -6.25
CA TRP A 358 -8.12 13.84 -7.63
C TRP A 358 -7.43 12.51 -7.92
N GLN A 359 -7.72 11.94 -9.08
CA GLN A 359 -7.20 10.64 -9.51
C GLN A 359 -6.54 10.74 -10.87
N THR A 360 -5.48 9.96 -11.07
CA THR A 360 -4.81 9.85 -12.37
C THR A 360 -4.18 8.49 -12.53
N GLN A 361 -4.02 8.05 -13.77
CA GLN A 361 -3.17 6.92 -14.13
C GLN A 361 -1.89 7.44 -14.78
N LEU A 362 -0.77 6.81 -14.47
CA LEU A 362 0.56 7.21 -14.94
C LEU A 362 1.37 5.97 -15.31
N SER A 363 2.43 6.20 -16.08
CA SER A 363 3.33 5.15 -16.55
C SER A 363 4.74 5.39 -15.99
N VAL A 364 5.07 4.72 -14.89
CA VAL A 364 6.32 4.96 -14.15
C VAL A 364 7.45 4.13 -14.76
N TYR A 365 8.59 4.77 -15.05
CA TYR A 365 9.76 4.05 -15.56
C TYR A 365 10.30 3.04 -14.55
N MET A 366 10.48 1.79 -15.01
CA MET A 366 11.08 0.68 -14.27
C MET A 366 12.25 0.12 -15.08
N PRO A 367 13.50 0.44 -14.71
CA PRO A 367 14.70 -0.08 -15.37
C PRO A 367 14.85 -1.58 -15.15
N THR A 368 15.67 -2.22 -15.97
CA THR A 368 16.09 -3.61 -15.72
C THR A 368 17.20 -3.68 -14.67
N LYS A 369 17.37 -4.86 -14.10
CA LYS A 369 18.46 -5.15 -13.16
C LYS A 369 19.84 -4.89 -13.77
N GLU A 370 20.04 -5.23 -15.03
CA GLU A 370 21.29 -4.99 -15.75
C GLU A 370 21.58 -3.48 -15.88
N GLN A 371 20.56 -2.69 -16.24
CA GLN A 371 20.69 -1.23 -16.33
C GLN A 371 21.04 -0.62 -14.97
N MET A 372 20.40 -1.09 -13.89
CA MET A 372 20.70 -0.61 -12.54
C MET A 372 22.11 -0.97 -12.07
N LEU A 373 22.59 -2.18 -12.38
CA LEU A 373 23.96 -2.61 -12.08
C LEU A 373 25.01 -1.80 -12.86
N GLU A 374 24.76 -1.51 -14.13
CA GLU A 374 25.64 -0.67 -14.95
C GLU A 374 25.70 0.75 -14.40
N ARG A 375 24.55 1.34 -14.05
CA ARG A 375 24.47 2.67 -13.44
C ARG A 375 25.18 2.74 -12.10
N ALA A 376 25.06 1.70 -11.27
CA ALA A 376 25.77 1.62 -10.00
C ALA A 376 27.29 1.66 -10.18
N LYS A 377 27.84 0.88 -11.13
CA LYS A 377 29.28 0.90 -11.46
C LYS A 377 29.73 2.29 -11.93
N LEU A 378 28.96 2.93 -12.80
CA LEU A 378 29.26 4.27 -13.29
C LEU A 378 29.20 5.31 -12.16
N ALA A 379 28.21 5.20 -11.26
CA ALA A 379 28.10 6.09 -10.11
C ALA A 379 29.32 5.95 -9.19
N GLU A 380 29.76 4.73 -8.87
CA GLU A 380 30.98 4.50 -8.07
C GLU A 380 32.22 5.11 -8.72
N GLU A 381 32.38 4.94 -10.03
CA GLU A 381 33.49 5.53 -10.77
C GLU A 381 33.47 7.07 -10.72
N VAL A 382 32.32 7.68 -11.00
CA VAL A 382 32.15 9.13 -10.94
C VAL A 382 32.42 9.67 -9.54
N GLN A 383 31.90 9.02 -8.49
CA GLN A 383 32.14 9.43 -7.10
C GLN A 383 33.61 9.33 -6.71
N ARG A 384 34.32 8.28 -7.13
CA ARG A 384 35.78 8.17 -6.95
C ARG A 384 36.53 9.30 -7.65
N ASN A 385 36.13 9.62 -8.88
CA ASN A 385 36.76 10.70 -9.65
C ASN A 385 36.53 12.06 -9.01
N ILE A 386 35.31 12.33 -8.51
CA ILE A 386 34.98 13.56 -7.76
C ILE A 386 35.86 13.64 -6.50
N ALA A 387 35.90 12.59 -5.69
CA ALA A 387 36.72 12.58 -4.46
C ALA A 387 38.23 12.80 -4.76
N THR A 388 38.72 12.22 -5.86
CA THR A 388 40.12 12.42 -6.31
C THR A 388 40.36 13.86 -6.78
N ALA A 389 39.39 14.47 -7.48
CA ALA A 389 39.46 15.84 -7.94
C ALA A 389 39.41 16.86 -6.79
N GLU A 390 38.58 16.61 -5.78
CA GLU A 390 38.51 17.39 -4.54
C GLU A 390 39.82 17.29 -3.74
N ALA A 391 40.37 16.08 -3.59
CA ALA A 391 41.64 15.84 -2.90
C ALA A 391 42.86 16.50 -3.61
N SER A 392 42.78 16.67 -4.94
CA SER A 392 43.83 17.31 -5.74
C SER A 392 43.66 18.83 -5.90
N GLY A 393 42.64 19.44 -5.28
CA GLY A 393 42.40 20.89 -5.32
C GLY A 393 42.00 21.42 -6.70
N ARG A 394 41.55 20.54 -7.61
CA ARG A 394 41.19 20.88 -8.99
C ARG A 394 39.73 21.34 -9.16
N VAL A 395 38.94 21.29 -8.09
CA VAL A 395 37.55 21.77 -8.06
C VAL A 395 37.52 23.07 -7.27
N ARG A 396 37.24 24.19 -7.94
CA ARG A 396 36.92 25.49 -7.32
C ARG A 396 35.42 25.71 -7.33
#